data_AF-A0A842IFC6-F1
#
_entry.id   AF-A0A842IFC6-F1
#
_cell.length_a   1.000
_cell.length_b   1.000
_cell.length_c   1.000
_cell.angle_alpha   90.00
_cell.angle_beta   90.00
_cell.angle_gamma   90.00
#
_symmetry.space_group_name_H-M   'P 1'
#
loop_
_entity.id
_entity.type
_entity.pdbx_description
1 polymer ?
#
loop_
_entity_poly.entity_id
_entity_poly.type
_entity_poly.pdbx_seq_one_letter_code
_entity_poly.pdbx_strand_id
1 'polypeptide(L)'
;YRSFGYGHSFGVLCHYYGREAGLELREDCDTVLEPGMVVSMEPMITIPNHMAGAGGYREHDILVITEGGNRNITGFPYGPEHLIVKGKRKAAQ
;
A
#
# COMPACT_ATOMS: atom_id res chain seq x y z
N TYR A 1 14.48 7.42 -2.36
CA TYR A 1 14.56 5.95 -2.27
C TYR A 1 13.19 5.38 -2.54
N ARG A 2 13.02 4.57 -3.58
CA ARG A 2 11.85 3.71 -3.72
C ARG A 2 12.28 2.30 -3.31
N SER A 3 11.44 1.60 -2.54
CA SER A 3 11.84 0.33 -1.93
C SER A 3 11.36 -0.90 -2.72
N PHE A 4 10.19 -0.85 -3.37
CA PHE A 4 9.64 -1.94 -4.19
C PHE A 4 8.61 -1.41 -5.20
N GLY A 5 7.92 -2.31 -5.93
CA GLY A 5 6.83 -1.98 -6.87
C GLY A 5 5.62 -1.34 -6.17
N TYR A 6 4.70 -0.75 -6.93
CA TYR A 6 3.61 0.04 -6.36
C TYR A 6 2.39 -0.77 -5.92
N GLY A 7 2.35 -2.06 -6.22
CA GLY A 7 1.23 -2.95 -5.86
C GLY A 7 1.30 -4.30 -6.56
N HIS A 8 0.41 -5.20 -6.17
CA HIS A 8 0.32 -6.57 -6.67
C HIS A 8 -1.13 -7.09 -6.70
N SER A 9 -1.35 -8.19 -7.41
CA SER A 9 -2.64 -8.91 -7.44
C SER A 9 -3.05 -9.47 -6.07
N PHE A 10 -4.36 -9.49 -5.79
CA PHE A 10 -4.99 -10.13 -4.65
C PHE A 10 -5.78 -11.38 -5.06
N GLY A 11 -6.00 -12.29 -4.10
CA GLY A 11 -6.68 -13.56 -4.34
C GLY A 11 -6.21 -14.63 -3.36
N VAL A 12 -5.87 -15.81 -3.88
CA VAL A 12 -5.30 -16.89 -3.08
C VAL A 12 -3.77 -16.73 -3.00
N LEU A 13 -3.30 -16.05 -1.97
CA LEU A 13 -1.88 -15.88 -1.67
C LEU A 13 -1.65 -15.72 -0.18
N CYS A 14 -0.41 -15.92 0.25
CA CYS A 14 0.06 -15.58 1.58
C CYS A 14 1.56 -15.24 1.51
N HIS A 15 2.17 -14.92 2.64
CA HIS A 15 3.60 -14.59 2.72
C HIS A 15 4.54 -15.76 2.33
N TYR A 16 4.03 -16.99 2.18
CA TYR A 16 4.83 -18.19 1.88
C TYR A 16 4.31 -19.03 0.70
N TYR A 17 3.23 -18.61 0.01
CA TYR A 17 2.74 -19.26 -1.21
C TYR A 17 1.85 -18.33 -2.05
N GLY A 18 1.62 -18.72 -3.30
CA GLY A 18 0.74 -18.02 -4.23
C GLY A 18 1.37 -16.73 -4.75
N ARG A 19 0.52 -15.78 -5.14
CA ARG A 19 0.80 -14.50 -5.82
C ARG A 19 0.98 -14.63 -7.33
N GLU A 20 0.13 -13.91 -8.07
CA GLU A 20 0.15 -13.87 -9.53
C GLU A 20 1.21 -12.89 -10.01
N ALA A 21 2.35 -13.40 -10.48
CA ALA A 21 3.49 -12.59 -10.91
C ALA A 21 3.22 -11.72 -12.15
N GLY A 22 2.20 -12.06 -12.94
CA GLY A 22 1.84 -11.31 -14.16
C GLY A 22 1.25 -9.93 -13.88
N LEU A 23 0.67 -9.70 -12.70
CA LEU A 23 0.00 -8.43 -12.36
C LEU A 23 0.71 -7.76 -11.19
N GLU A 24 1.80 -7.07 -11.52
CA GLU A 24 2.65 -6.32 -10.60
C GLU A 24 2.81 -4.89 -11.12
N LEU A 25 2.57 -3.88 -10.28
CA LEU A 25 2.77 -2.47 -10.69
C LEU A 25 4.27 -2.14 -10.65
N ARG A 26 4.98 -2.54 -11.71
CA ARG A 26 6.43 -2.38 -11.90
C ARG A 26 6.73 -1.81 -13.29
N GLU A 27 7.94 -1.28 -13.44
CA GLU A 27 8.38 -0.60 -14.66
C GLU A 27 8.35 -1.47 -15.93
N ASP A 28 8.55 -2.77 -15.77
CA ASP A 28 8.68 -3.74 -16.84
C ASP A 28 7.46 -4.68 -16.93
N CYS A 29 6.33 -4.30 -16.33
CA CYS A 29 5.08 -5.05 -16.42
C CYS A 29 4.13 -4.38 -17.42
N ASP A 30 3.86 -5.07 -18.54
CA ASP A 30 2.98 -4.59 -19.60
C ASP A 30 1.51 -5.00 -19.42
N THR A 31 1.19 -5.70 -18.32
CA THR A 31 -0.17 -6.21 -18.08
C THR A 31 -1.17 -5.07 -17.96
N VAL A 32 -2.22 -5.14 -18.77
CA VAL A 32 -3.34 -4.19 -18.74
C VAL A 32 -4.29 -4.54 -17.60
N LEU A 33 -4.76 -3.54 -16.87
CA LEU A 33 -5.79 -3.71 -15.83
C LEU A 33 -7.14 -3.99 -16.48
N GLU A 34 -7.77 -5.10 -16.09
CA GLU A 34 -9.09 -5.50 -16.59
C GLU A 34 -10.13 -5.56 -15.47
N PRO A 35 -11.43 -5.34 -15.77
CA PRO A 35 -12.50 -5.46 -14.77
C PRO A 35 -12.48 -6.83 -14.07
N GLY A 36 -12.67 -6.82 -12.75
CA GLY A 36 -12.62 -8.01 -11.90
C GLY A 36 -11.25 -8.29 -11.27
N MET A 37 -10.17 -7.69 -11.78
CA MET A 37 -8.88 -7.71 -11.11
C MET A 37 -8.94 -6.99 -9.76
N VAL A 38 -8.15 -7.45 -8.80
CA VAL A 38 -8.01 -6.82 -7.49
C VAL A 38 -6.53 -6.55 -7.24
N VAL A 39 -6.17 -5.28 -7.04
CA VAL A 39 -4.77 -4.84 -6.89
C VAL A 39 -4.61 -3.95 -5.67
N SER A 40 -3.40 -3.89 -5.11
CA SER A 40 -3.03 -2.84 -4.15
C SER A 40 -2.54 -1.56 -4.81
N MET A 41 -2.62 -0.46 -4.07
CA MET A 41 -1.81 0.74 -4.27
C MET A 41 -1.05 1.02 -2.97
N GLU A 42 0.26 0.82 -2.98
CA GLU A 42 1.09 0.78 -1.77
C GLU A 42 2.48 1.45 -1.90
N PRO A 43 2.53 2.73 -2.29
CA PRO A 43 3.79 3.42 -2.46
C PRO A 43 4.61 3.44 -1.16
N MET A 44 5.90 3.14 -1.26
CA MET A 44 6.83 3.20 -0.13
C MET A 44 8.13 3.91 -0.48
N ILE A 45 8.55 4.77 0.45
CA ILE A 45 9.91 5.32 0.51
C ILE A 45 10.59 4.88 1.80
N THR A 46 11.91 4.76 1.77
CA THR A 46 12.73 4.48 2.96
C THR A 46 13.91 5.43 3.01
N ILE A 47 13.91 6.33 3.99
CA ILE A 47 14.98 7.30 4.20
C ILE A 47 16.01 6.70 5.18
N PRO A 48 17.32 6.65 4.83
CA PRO A 48 18.37 6.12 5.67
C PRO A 48 18.43 6.76 7.07
N ASN A 49 18.89 5.97 8.04
CA ASN A 49 18.92 6.32 9.46
C ASN A 49 19.72 7.59 9.83
N HIS A 50 20.67 8.00 8.99
CA HIS A 50 21.55 9.15 9.21
C HIS A 50 21.04 10.43 8.55
N MET A 51 19.85 10.40 7.93
CA MET A 51 19.25 11.54 7.26
C MET A 51 18.03 12.07 8.04
N ALA A 52 17.72 13.35 7.88
CA ALA A 52 16.48 13.92 8.41
C ALA A 52 15.27 13.22 7.78
N GLY A 53 14.26 12.90 8.59
CA GLY A 53 13.12 12.09 8.15
C GLY A 53 13.43 10.60 8.00
N ALA A 54 14.48 10.09 8.66
CA ALA A 54 14.78 8.65 8.69
C ALA A 54 13.55 7.80 9.04
N GLY A 55 13.28 6.78 8.23
CA GLY A 55 12.14 5.89 8.43
C GLY A 55 11.59 5.29 7.13
N GLY A 56 10.71 4.31 7.29
CA GLY A 56 9.88 3.79 6.21
C GLY A 56 8.50 4.44 6.23
N TYR A 57 8.03 4.92 5.10
CA TYR A 57 6.73 5.57 4.94
C TYR A 57 5.95 4.83 3.88
N ARG A 58 4.78 4.30 4.23
CA ARG A 58 3.94 3.49 3.34
C ARG A 58 2.49 3.57 3.78
N GLU A 59 1.62 3.74 2.80
CA GLU A 59 0.18 3.47 2.90
C GLU A 59 -0.14 2.24 2.03
N HIS A 60 -1.30 1.62 2.20
CA HIS A 60 -1.69 0.46 1.40
C HIS A 60 -3.20 0.31 1.30
N ASP A 61 -3.75 0.63 0.13
CA ASP A 61 -5.16 0.42 -0.20
C ASP A 61 -5.35 -0.78 -1.13
N ILE A 62 -6.55 -1.37 -1.11
CA ILE A 62 -6.97 -2.45 -2.00
C ILE A 62 -8.07 -1.92 -2.92
N LEU A 63 -7.92 -2.15 -4.22
CA LEU A 63 -8.82 -1.66 -5.25
C LEU A 63 -9.34 -2.81 -6.10
N VAL A 64 -10.66 -2.84 -6.29
CA VAL A 64 -11.32 -3.71 -7.28
C VAL A 64 -11.45 -2.93 -8.57
N ILE A 65 -10.91 -3.44 -9.67
CA ILE A 65 -11.03 -2.84 -11.00
C ILE A 65 -12.44 -3.11 -11.56
N THR A 66 -13.07 -2.07 -12.09
CA THR A 66 -14.42 -2.11 -12.67
C THR A 66 -14.38 -1.64 -14.12
N GLU A 67 -15.48 -1.83 -14.87
CA GLU A 67 -15.57 -1.39 -16.27
C GLU A 67 -15.29 0.11 -16.48
N GLY A 68 -15.65 0.94 -15.50
CA GLY A 68 -15.49 2.41 -15.57
C GLY A 68 -14.34 2.98 -14.74
N GLY A 69 -13.51 2.13 -14.11
CA GLY A 69 -12.42 2.60 -13.25
C GLY A 69 -12.10 1.60 -12.12
N ASN A 70 -12.20 2.05 -10.88
CA ASN A 70 -11.93 1.22 -9.72
C ASN A 70 -12.81 1.57 -8.52
N ARG A 71 -12.90 0.64 -7.57
CA ARG A 71 -13.51 0.85 -6.25
C ARG A 71 -12.49 0.52 -5.17
N ASN A 72 -12.09 1.52 -4.40
CA ASN A 72 -11.29 1.32 -3.19
C ASN A 72 -12.15 0.68 -2.10
N ILE A 73 -11.68 -0.42 -1.53
CA ILE A 73 -12.37 -1.15 -0.46
C ILE A 73 -11.69 -1.00 0.90
N THR A 74 -10.59 -0.26 0.99
CA THR A 74 -9.97 0.13 2.26
C THR A 74 -10.69 1.36 2.82
N GLY A 75 -11.23 1.24 4.03
CA GLY A 75 -11.97 2.33 4.69
C GLY A 75 -11.24 3.00 5.85
N PHE A 76 -10.04 2.53 6.21
CA PHE A 76 -9.28 3.12 7.30
C PHE A 76 -8.60 4.41 6.82
N PRO A 77 -8.65 5.51 7.58
CA PRO A 77 -8.03 6.76 7.16
C PRO A 77 -6.51 6.65 7.11
N TYR A 78 -5.90 7.37 6.19
CA TYR A 78 -4.45 7.55 6.08
C TYR A 78 -4.07 9.02 6.28
N GLY A 79 -2.78 9.28 6.47
CA GLY A 79 -2.26 10.64 6.57
C GLY A 79 -2.23 11.26 7.98
N PRO A 80 -1.45 12.34 8.15
CA PRO A 80 -1.17 12.96 9.45
C PRO A 80 -2.40 13.56 10.13
N GLU A 81 -3.45 13.90 9.37
CA GLU A 81 -4.72 14.44 9.87
C GLU A 81 -5.43 13.45 10.80
N HIS A 82 -5.17 12.15 10.61
CA HIS A 82 -5.85 11.06 11.30
C HIS A 82 -4.90 10.20 12.15
N LEU A 83 -3.65 10.01 11.71
CA LEU A 83 -2.75 8.98 12.24
C LEU A 83 -1.71 9.45 13.25
N ILE A 84 -1.73 10.72 13.66
CA ILE A 84 -0.96 11.17 14.82
C ILE A 84 -1.70 10.78 16.10
N VAL A 85 -1.40 9.58 16.61
CA VAL A 85 -2.02 9.06 17.83
C VAL A 85 -1.51 9.83 19.05
N LYS A 86 -2.40 10.58 19.70
CA LYS A 86 -2.09 11.29 20.95
C LYS A 86 -1.97 10.28 22.09
N GLY A 87 -0.81 10.24 22.74
CA GLY A 87 -0.64 9.41 23.95
C GLY A 87 -1.63 9.79 25.05
N LYS A 88 -2.07 8.81 25.86
CA LYS A 88 -2.80 9.11 27.10
C LYS A 88 -1.88 9.94 28.00
N ARG A 89 -2.32 11.13 28.41
CA ARG A 89 -1.69 11.80 29.57
C ARG A 89 -1.83 10.82 30.74
N LYS A 90 -0.72 10.40 31.37
CA LYS A 90 -0.81 9.85 32.73
C LYS A 90 -1.52 10.93 33.55
N ALA A 91 -2.62 10.57 34.21
CA ALA A 91 -3.20 11.43 35.22
C ALA A 91 -2.07 11.77 36.20
N ALA A 92 -1.79 13.06 36.39
CA ALA A 92 -0.86 13.50 37.43
C ALA A 92 -1.40 12.95 38.76
N GLN A 93 -0.56 12.15 39.45
CA GLN A 93 -0.79 11.79 40.84
C GLN A 93 -0.49 13.01 41.73
#